data_AF-A0A9R0V450-F1
#
_entry.id   AF-A0A9R0V450-F1
#
_cell.length_a   1.000
_cell.length_b   1.000
_cell.length_c   1.000
_cell.angle_alpha   90.00
_cell.angle_beta   90.00
_cell.angle_gamma   90.00
#
_symmetry.space_group_name_H-M   'P 1'
#
loop_
_entity.id
_entity.type
_entity.pdbx_description
1 polymer ?
#
loop_
_entity_poly.entity_id
_entity_poly.type
_entity_poly.pdbx_seq_one_letter_code
_entity_poly.pdbx_strand_id
1 'polypeptide(L)'
;MAPRRRQSGRSGLATEMAVRGVLFSTSRLTALAGDRRAGVASLVQNLLHLHDASACTGGGIVTLRPRLFELVLNVLLIAGTDTSALTTEWAMALLVKHPEVTRKMRAEIDANVGMGRLVEESDITNLPYLQCVVKETLRLCPVGPIIPAHEAM
;
A
#
# COMPACT_ATOMS: atom_id res chain seq x y z
N MET A 1 13.52 31.96 -48.91
CA MET A 1 12.82 30.67 -48.72
C MET A 1 13.56 29.90 -47.63
N ALA A 2 12.92 29.70 -46.46
CA ALA A 2 13.39 28.87 -45.34
C ALA A 2 13.38 27.37 -45.74
N PRO A 3 13.89 26.37 -44.95
CA PRO A 3 14.04 26.44 -43.49
C PRO A 3 15.22 25.71 -42.79
N ARG A 4 15.52 26.19 -41.57
CA ARG A 4 16.13 25.44 -40.45
C ARG A 4 15.10 24.45 -39.87
N ARG A 5 15.49 23.19 -39.60
CA ARG A 5 14.73 22.31 -38.68
C ARG A 5 15.64 21.45 -37.78
N ARG A 6 15.65 21.87 -36.51
CA ARG A 6 15.58 21.09 -35.25
C ARG A 6 16.19 19.68 -35.22
N GLN A 7 17.38 19.57 -34.64
CA GLN A 7 17.76 18.43 -33.79
C GLN A 7 17.39 18.77 -32.33
N SER A 8 16.32 18.20 -31.80
CA SER A 8 16.07 18.03 -30.36
C SER A 8 14.76 17.25 -30.21
N GLY A 9 14.82 16.03 -29.68
CA GLY A 9 13.62 15.22 -29.49
C GLY A 9 13.81 13.71 -29.33
N ARG A 10 15.02 13.19 -29.10
CA ARG A 10 15.27 11.75 -28.98
C ARG A 10 15.79 11.27 -27.62
N SER A 11 16.06 12.17 -26.66
CA SER A 11 16.66 11.81 -25.36
C SER A 11 15.65 11.64 -24.20
N GLY A 12 14.36 11.96 -24.37
CA GLY A 12 13.36 11.85 -23.29
C GLY A 12 12.67 10.48 -23.18
N LEU A 13 12.53 9.76 -24.30
CA LEU A 13 11.78 8.49 -24.35
C LEU A 13 12.56 7.32 -23.75
N ALA A 14 13.89 7.34 -23.83
CA ALA A 14 14.74 6.29 -23.28
C ALA A 14 14.75 6.30 -21.74
N THR A 15 14.72 7.48 -21.14
CA THR A 15 14.71 7.64 -19.67
C THR A 15 13.36 7.26 -19.08
N GLU A 16 12.25 7.59 -19.74
CA GLU A 16 10.91 7.15 -19.32
C GLU A 16 10.72 5.63 -19.44
N MET A 17 11.25 4.99 -20.49
CA MET A 17 11.20 3.52 -20.62
C MET A 17 12.08 2.83 -19.58
N ALA A 18 13.22 3.41 -19.20
CA ALA A 18 14.10 2.86 -18.17
C ALA A 18 13.45 2.91 -16.77
N VAL A 19 12.80 4.02 -16.40
CA VAL A 19 12.12 4.14 -15.10
C VAL A 19 10.93 3.16 -15.01
N ARG A 20 10.17 2.99 -16.09
CA ARG A 20 9.08 2.00 -16.16
C ARG A 20 9.57 0.55 -16.04
N GLY A 21 10.71 0.21 -16.65
CA GLY A 21 11.29 -1.13 -16.57
C GLY A 21 11.87 -1.48 -15.19
N VAL A 22 12.40 -0.48 -14.46
CA VAL A 22 13.02 -0.69 -13.15
C VAL A 22 11.99 -0.76 -12.02
N LEU A 23 10.89 0.01 -12.11
CA LEU A 23 9.82 0.00 -11.10
C LEU A 23 8.98 -1.29 -11.12
N PHE A 24 8.81 -1.91 -12.29
CA PHE A 24 7.99 -3.12 -12.48
C PHE A 24 8.80 -4.34 -12.92
N SER A 25 10.10 -4.36 -12.66
CA SER A 25 10.93 -5.53 -12.96
C SER A 25 10.42 -6.75 -12.19
N THR A 26 10.20 -7.85 -12.90
CA THR A 26 9.77 -9.14 -12.35
C THR A 26 10.64 -9.55 -11.15
N SER A 27 11.94 -9.28 -11.20
CA SER A 27 12.89 -9.56 -10.10
C SER A 27 12.60 -8.77 -8.81
N ARG A 28 12.17 -7.50 -8.93
CA ARG A 28 11.80 -6.66 -7.77
C ARG A 28 10.43 -7.04 -7.24
N LEU A 29 9.48 -7.36 -8.11
CA LEU A 29 8.17 -7.87 -7.69
C LEU A 29 8.29 -9.20 -6.96
N THR A 30 9.20 -10.10 -7.40
CA THR A 30 9.47 -11.36 -6.70
C THR A 30 10.20 -11.16 -5.38
N ALA A 31 11.13 -10.20 -5.29
CA ALA A 31 11.81 -9.87 -4.03
C ALA A 31 10.83 -9.29 -3.00
N LEU A 32 9.95 -8.37 -3.41
CA LEU A 32 8.90 -7.81 -2.56
C LEU A 32 7.86 -8.86 -2.16
N ALA A 33 7.52 -9.79 -3.07
CA ALA A 33 6.61 -10.90 -2.79
C ALA A 33 7.21 -11.93 -1.82
N GLY A 34 8.52 -12.19 -1.91
CA GLY A 34 9.26 -13.03 -0.97
C GLY A 34 9.27 -12.43 0.43
N ASP A 35 9.51 -11.13 0.52
CA ASP A 35 9.51 -10.37 1.79
C ASP A 35 8.12 -10.38 2.45
N ARG A 36 7.05 -10.19 1.66
CA ARG A 36 5.67 -10.29 2.17
C ARG A 36 5.31 -11.69 2.67
N ARG A 37 5.77 -12.76 1.99
CA ARG A 37 5.49 -14.14 2.40
C ARG A 37 6.25 -14.51 3.67
N ALA A 38 7.48 -14.03 3.81
CA ALA A 38 8.27 -14.14 5.03
C ALA A 38 7.62 -13.37 6.19
N GLY A 39 7.08 -12.18 5.93
CA GLY A 39 6.34 -11.38 6.91
C GLY A 39 5.04 -12.04 7.39
N VAL A 40 4.28 -12.67 6.48
CA VAL A 40 3.08 -13.45 6.88
C VAL A 40 3.48 -14.68 7.69
N ALA A 41 4.54 -15.39 7.29
CA ALA A 41 5.03 -16.54 8.04
C ALA A 41 5.50 -16.15 9.45
N SER A 42 6.24 -15.04 9.60
CA SER A 42 6.70 -14.56 10.90
C SER A 42 5.55 -14.05 11.78
N LEU A 43 4.54 -13.41 11.19
CA LEU A 43 3.31 -13.03 11.91
C LEU A 43 2.60 -14.26 12.46
N VAL A 44 2.36 -15.26 11.61
CA VAL A 44 1.70 -16.52 12.03
C VAL A 44 2.53 -17.23 13.11
N GLN A 45 3.85 -17.28 12.94
CA GLN A 45 4.78 -17.86 13.92
C GLN A 45 4.70 -17.12 15.26
N ASN A 46 4.69 -15.78 15.25
CA ASN A 46 4.58 -14.97 16.46
C ASN A 46 3.22 -15.14 17.16
N LEU A 47 2.12 -15.21 16.40
CA LEU A 47 0.79 -15.44 16.97
C LEU A 47 0.65 -16.85 17.57
N LEU A 48 1.26 -17.86 16.95
CA LEU A 48 1.35 -19.22 17.52
C LEU A 48 2.20 -19.24 18.79
N HIS A 49 3.37 -18.58 18.79
CA HIS A 49 4.22 -18.47 19.99
C HIS A 49 3.51 -17.76 21.15
N LEU A 50 2.72 -16.73 20.88
CA LEU A 50 1.91 -16.06 21.90
C LEU A 50 0.80 -16.95 22.45
N HIS A 51 0.23 -17.86 21.64
CA HIS A 51 -0.73 -18.85 22.13
C HIS A 51 -0.08 -19.86 23.09
N ASP A 52 1.11 -20.38 22.74
CA ASP A 52 1.84 -21.36 23.55
C ASP A 52 2.43 -20.74 24.84
N ALA A 53 2.94 -19.51 24.78
CA ALA A 53 3.54 -18.81 25.93
C ALA A 53 2.52 -18.36 26.99
N SER A 54 1.24 -18.20 26.62
CA SER A 54 0.19 -17.71 27.52
C SER A 54 -0.41 -18.81 28.40
N ALA A 55 -0.01 -20.07 28.25
CA ALA A 55 -0.36 -21.15 29.20
C ALA A 55 0.15 -20.88 30.63
N CYS A 56 1.05 -19.92 30.84
CA CYS A 56 1.74 -19.68 32.10
C CYS A 56 1.35 -18.37 32.84
N THR A 57 0.46 -17.51 32.33
CA THR A 57 0.14 -16.22 32.98
C THR A 57 -1.36 -15.93 33.00
N GLY A 58 -1.92 -15.81 34.21
CA GLY A 58 -3.35 -15.63 34.50
C GLY A 58 -3.95 -14.26 34.11
N GLY A 59 -3.71 -13.79 32.89
CA GLY A 59 -4.57 -12.80 32.23
C GLY A 59 -5.69 -13.54 31.51
N GLY A 60 -6.94 -13.05 31.59
CA GLY A 60 -8.13 -13.75 31.07
C GLY A 60 -7.94 -14.31 29.66
N ILE A 61 -7.70 -15.62 29.58
CA ILE A 61 -7.51 -16.32 28.31
C ILE A 61 -8.87 -16.49 27.65
N VAL A 62 -9.05 -15.88 26.48
CA VAL A 62 -10.09 -16.30 25.55
C VAL A 62 -9.58 -17.57 24.88
N THR A 63 -10.00 -18.75 25.37
CA THR A 63 -9.70 -20.03 24.73
C THR A 63 -10.56 -20.15 23.47
N LEU A 64 -10.06 -19.62 22.34
CA LEU A 64 -10.72 -19.84 21.06
C LEU A 64 -10.59 -21.32 20.67
N ARG A 65 -11.72 -21.97 20.36
CA ARG A 65 -11.72 -23.30 19.75
C ARG A 65 -10.90 -23.27 18.45
N PRO A 66 -10.22 -24.36 18.03
CA PRO A 66 -9.38 -24.37 16.83
C PRO A 66 -10.08 -23.83 15.57
N ARG A 67 -11.37 -24.14 15.40
CA ARG A 67 -12.20 -23.63 14.29
C ARG A 67 -12.48 -22.11 14.35
N LEU A 68 -12.55 -21.54 15.55
CA LEU A 68 -12.70 -20.09 15.73
C LEU A 68 -11.38 -19.37 15.45
N PHE A 69 -10.24 -19.96 15.82
CA PHE A 69 -8.93 -19.40 15.49
C PHE A 69 -8.70 -19.35 13.97
N GLU A 70 -9.00 -20.45 13.26
CA GLU A 70 -8.97 -20.49 11.79
C GLU A 70 -9.87 -19.42 11.17
N LEU A 71 -11.09 -19.24 11.69
CA LEU A 71 -12.03 -18.24 11.20
C LEU A 71 -11.49 -16.81 11.42
N VAL A 72 -10.97 -16.49 12.60
CA VAL A 72 -10.42 -15.16 12.92
C VAL A 72 -9.24 -14.84 12.02
N LEU A 73 -8.33 -15.78 11.81
CA LEU A 73 -7.20 -15.58 10.91
C LEU A 73 -7.67 -15.35 9.48
N ASN A 74 -8.63 -16.13 8.99
CA ASN A 74 -9.14 -15.98 7.64
C ASN A 74 -9.83 -14.62 7.44
N VAL A 75 -10.66 -14.19 8.39
CA VAL A 75 -11.32 -12.89 8.36
C VAL A 75 -10.30 -11.75 8.41
N LEU A 76 -9.30 -11.83 9.29
CA LEU A 76 -8.26 -10.80 9.39
C LEU A 76 -7.48 -10.64 8.07
N LEU A 77 -7.10 -11.75 7.46
CA LEU A 77 -6.34 -11.74 6.21
C LEU A 77 -7.17 -11.25 5.03
N ILE A 78 -8.40 -11.73 4.88
CA ILE A 78 -9.30 -11.31 3.79
C ILE A 78 -9.66 -9.82 3.93
N ALA A 79 -10.11 -9.41 5.12
CA ALA A 79 -10.53 -8.04 5.37
C ALA A 79 -9.38 -7.04 5.19
N GLY A 80 -8.15 -7.40 5.57
CA GLY A 80 -6.98 -6.55 5.35
C GLY A 80 -6.49 -6.51 3.90
N THR A 81 -6.60 -7.63 3.17
CA THR A 81 -6.04 -7.74 1.82
C THR A 81 -6.93 -7.06 0.78
N ASP A 82 -8.22 -7.41 0.72
CA ASP A 82 -9.10 -6.93 -0.35
C ASP A 82 -9.33 -5.42 -0.25
N THR A 83 -9.50 -4.91 0.97
CA THR A 83 -9.71 -3.47 1.20
C THR A 83 -8.49 -2.64 0.83
N SER A 84 -7.29 -3.09 1.20
CA SER A 84 -6.04 -2.38 0.89
C SER A 84 -5.74 -2.41 -0.62
N ALA A 85 -5.99 -3.55 -1.28
CA ALA A 85 -5.77 -3.72 -2.71
C ALA A 85 -6.67 -2.77 -3.53
N LEU A 86 -7.97 -2.78 -3.26
CA LEU A 86 -8.94 -1.92 -3.93
C LEU A 86 -8.68 -0.43 -3.64
N THR A 87 -8.31 -0.05 -2.41
CA THR A 87 -7.95 1.34 -2.09
C THR A 87 -6.79 1.83 -2.97
N THR A 88 -5.78 0.98 -3.15
CA THR A 88 -4.59 1.31 -3.95
C THR A 88 -4.93 1.39 -5.44
N GLU A 89 -5.79 0.51 -5.93
CA GLU A 89 -6.29 0.54 -7.31
C GLU A 89 -7.04 1.85 -7.60
N TRP A 90 -7.99 2.23 -6.74
CA TRP A 90 -8.73 3.48 -6.88
C TRP A 90 -7.82 4.70 -6.77
N ALA A 91 -6.86 4.70 -5.84
CA ALA A 91 -5.88 5.78 -5.70
C ALA A 91 -5.10 5.97 -7.01
N MET A 92 -4.60 4.89 -7.60
CA MET A 92 -3.88 4.96 -8.88
C MET A 92 -4.77 5.44 -10.03
N ALA A 93 -6.02 4.96 -10.11
CA ALA A 93 -6.96 5.40 -11.13
C ALA A 93 -7.26 6.91 -11.03
N LEU A 94 -7.46 7.44 -9.81
CA LEU A 94 -7.70 8.86 -9.56
C LEU A 94 -6.47 9.71 -9.90
N LEU A 95 -5.26 9.25 -9.55
CA LEU A 95 -4.01 9.95 -9.84
C LEU A 95 -3.73 10.05 -11.35
N VAL A 96 -4.03 8.99 -12.12
CA VAL A 96 -3.90 9.00 -13.58
C VAL A 96 -4.92 9.95 -14.21
N LYS A 97 -6.12 10.04 -13.65
CA LYS A 97 -7.17 10.95 -14.12
C LYS A 97 -6.87 12.42 -13.82
N HIS A 98 -6.15 12.71 -12.74
CA HIS A 98 -5.85 14.05 -12.23
C HIS A 98 -4.32 14.34 -12.19
N PRO A 99 -3.69 14.59 -13.35
CA PRO A 99 -2.23 14.78 -13.44
C PRO A 99 -1.73 16.00 -12.63
N GLU A 100 -2.56 17.02 -12.43
CA GLU A 100 -2.26 18.19 -11.61
C GLU A 100 -2.07 17.85 -10.12
N VAL A 101 -2.88 16.91 -9.60
CA VAL A 101 -2.80 16.40 -8.23
C VAL A 101 -1.55 15.54 -8.08
N THR A 102 -1.30 14.66 -9.05
CA THR A 102 -0.10 13.81 -9.10
C THR A 102 1.18 14.64 -9.07
N ARG A 103 1.24 15.74 -9.83
CA ARG A 103 2.40 16.65 -9.83
C ARG A 103 2.62 17.32 -8.47
N LYS A 104 1.54 17.77 -7.80
CA LYS A 104 1.64 18.40 -6.48
C LYS A 104 2.11 17.39 -5.41
N MET A 105 1.53 16.19 -5.42
CA MET A 105 1.93 15.10 -4.53
C MET A 105 3.39 14.73 -4.76
N ARG A 106 3.83 14.64 -6.02
CA ARG A 106 5.22 14.33 -6.33
C ARG A 106 6.18 15.42 -5.86
N ALA A 107 5.82 16.69 -6.02
CA ALA A 107 6.61 17.81 -5.53
C ALA A 107 6.77 17.80 -4.00
N GLU A 108 5.72 17.42 -3.25
CA GLU A 108 5.82 17.24 -1.79
C GLU A 108 6.81 16.12 -1.43
N ILE A 109 6.70 14.96 -2.08
CA ILE A 109 7.61 13.82 -1.83
C ILE A 109 9.06 14.20 -2.16
N ASP A 110 9.27 14.83 -3.31
CA ASP A 110 10.61 15.23 -3.76
C ASP A 110 11.21 16.30 -2.82
N ALA A 111 10.39 17.16 -2.21
CA ALA A 111 10.83 18.18 -1.25
C ALA A 111 11.20 17.60 0.12
N ASN A 112 10.45 16.61 0.61
CA ASN A 112 10.61 16.08 1.97
C ASN A 112 11.54 14.86 2.06
N VAL A 113 11.52 13.98 1.06
CA VAL A 113 12.29 12.73 1.05
C VAL A 113 13.50 12.81 0.13
N GLY A 114 13.42 13.62 -0.93
CA GLY A 114 14.44 13.71 -1.99
C GLY A 114 14.42 12.51 -2.95
N MET A 115 15.36 12.48 -3.89
CA MET A 115 15.45 11.43 -4.94
C MET A 115 16.41 10.27 -4.60
N GLY A 116 17.10 10.34 -3.45
CA GLY A 116 18.17 9.40 -3.11
C GLY A 116 17.71 8.12 -2.38
N ARG A 117 16.49 8.09 -1.84
CA ARG A 117 15.94 6.96 -1.08
C ARG A 117 14.46 6.74 -1.36
N LEU A 118 13.95 5.57 -0.99
CA LEU A 118 12.51 5.28 -0.99
C LEU A 118 11.85 5.90 0.24
N VAL A 119 10.54 6.15 0.15
CA VAL A 119 9.72 6.66 1.26
C VAL A 119 9.65 5.60 2.35
N GLU A 120 9.92 6.00 3.60
CA GLU A 120 9.78 5.15 4.78
C GLU A 120 8.55 5.56 5.61
N GLU A 121 8.13 4.69 6.54
CA GLU A 121 6.94 4.93 7.37
C GLU A 121 7.08 6.17 8.27
N SER A 122 8.30 6.48 8.72
CA SER A 122 8.61 7.69 9.50
C SER A 122 8.32 8.98 8.73
N ASP A 123 8.45 8.98 7.41
CA ASP A 123 8.26 10.15 6.55
C ASP A 123 6.78 10.52 6.36
N ILE A 124 5.84 9.60 6.64
CA ILE A 124 4.39 9.80 6.43
C ILE A 124 3.89 11.04 7.19
N THR A 125 4.44 11.30 8.37
CA THR A 125 4.09 12.47 9.19
C THR A 125 4.42 13.80 8.50
N ASN A 126 5.42 13.82 7.62
CA ASN A 126 5.88 14.99 6.89
C ASN A 126 5.24 15.13 5.50
N LEU A 127 4.33 14.23 5.12
CA LEU A 127 3.67 14.20 3.80
C LEU A 127 2.14 14.44 3.92
N PRO A 128 1.70 15.64 4.36
CA PRO A 128 0.29 15.92 4.59
C PRO A 128 -0.55 15.87 3.31
N TYR A 129 -0.03 16.27 2.15
CA TYR A 129 -0.77 16.24 0.89
C TYR A 129 -0.99 14.81 0.42
N LEU A 130 -0.01 13.91 0.57
CA LEU A 130 -0.20 12.48 0.33
C LEU A 130 -1.34 11.91 1.21
N GLN A 131 -1.38 12.26 2.50
CA GLN A 131 -2.47 11.83 3.39
C GLN A 131 -3.83 12.37 2.93
N CYS A 132 -3.89 13.61 2.46
CA CYS A 132 -5.11 14.18 1.88
C CYS A 132 -5.58 13.42 0.64
N VAL A 133 -4.67 13.01 -0.25
CA VAL A 133 -5.00 12.20 -1.43
C VAL A 133 -5.59 10.86 -1.04
N VAL A 134 -5.01 10.18 -0.05
CA VAL A 134 -5.55 8.90 0.45
C VAL A 134 -6.93 9.08 1.07
N LYS A 135 -7.11 10.10 1.93
CA LYS A 135 -8.40 10.42 2.53
C LYS A 135 -9.47 10.74 1.49
N GLU A 136 -9.11 11.51 0.46
CA GLU A 136 -10.04 11.86 -0.62
C GLU A 136 -10.38 10.66 -1.49
N THR A 137 -9.42 9.76 -1.72
CA THR A 137 -9.67 8.47 -2.39
C THR A 137 -10.71 7.66 -1.64
N LEU A 138 -10.57 7.53 -0.32
CA LEU A 138 -11.54 6.81 0.52
C LEU A 138 -12.91 7.49 0.56
N ARG A 139 -12.95 8.83 0.45
CA ARG A 139 -14.21 9.59 0.37
C ARG A 139 -14.95 9.36 -0.95
N LEU A 140 -14.22 9.30 -2.07
CA LEU A 140 -14.78 9.12 -3.41
C LEU A 140 -15.09 7.64 -3.73
N CYS A 141 -14.25 6.74 -3.23
CA CYS A 141 -14.29 5.31 -3.53
C CYS A 141 -14.29 4.51 -2.22
N PRO A 142 -15.43 4.44 -1.51
CA PRO A 142 -15.54 3.63 -0.31
C PRO A 142 -15.42 2.15 -0.67
N VAL A 143 -14.47 1.45 -0.04
CA VAL A 143 -14.07 0.08 -0.39
C VAL A 143 -14.94 -0.99 0.29
N GLY A 144 -15.89 -0.55 1.12
CA GLY A 144 -16.89 -1.43 1.73
C GLY A 144 -18.07 -0.63 2.32
N PRO A 145 -19.13 -1.32 2.76
CA PRO A 145 -20.23 -0.70 3.48
C PRO A 145 -19.70 0.01 4.73
N ILE A 146 -20.08 1.28 4.91
CA ILE A 146 -19.58 2.12 6.03
C ILE A 146 -19.95 1.51 7.39
N ILE A 147 -21.03 0.71 7.45
CA ILE A 147 -21.52 0.07 8.66
C ILE A 147 -22.15 -1.29 8.25
N PRO A 148 -21.68 -2.45 8.75
CA PRO A 148 -22.43 -3.70 8.60
C PRO A 148 -23.77 -3.57 9.31
N ALA A 149 -24.84 -4.17 8.76
CA ALA A 149 -26.18 -4.08 9.32
C ALA A 149 -26.15 -4.32 10.84
N HIS A 150 -26.46 -3.27 11.60
CA HIS A 150 -26.51 -3.33 13.04
C HIS A 150 -27.95 -3.68 13.43
N GLU A 151 -28.16 -4.79 14.12
CA GLU A 151 -29.44 -5.03 14.78
C GLU A 151 -29.50 -4.12 16.02
N ALA A 152 -30.38 -3.12 15.98
CA ALA A 152 -30.74 -2.37 17.18
C ALA A 152 -31.71 -3.25 17.98
N MET A 153 -31.25 -3.72 19.14
CA MET A 153 -32.05 -4.47 20.11
C MET A 153 -32.80 -3.51 21.03
#